data_AF-V7C0N3-F1
#
_entry.id   AF-V7C0N3-F1
#
_cell.length_a   1.000
_cell.length_b   1.000
_cell.length_c   1.000
_cell.angle_alpha   90.00
_cell.angle_beta   90.00
_cell.angle_gamma   90.00
#
_symmetry.space_group_name_H-M   'P 1'
#
loop_
_entity.id
_entity.type
_entity.pdbx_description
1 polymer ?
#
loop_
_entity_poly.entity_id
_entity_poly.type
_entity_poly.pdbx_seq_one_letter_code
_entity_poly.pdbx_strand_id
1 'polypeptide(L)'
;MIDPVKYKNTSTGFGVMFKEQGLRSFFRGWAPTLVGYSAQGAFKYGFYEYFKKYYSDIAGPEYATKYKTLIYLAGAASSELIADVALCPFEAVKIRVQTQPGFARGLADGLPKLVRTEGVSGLYKGMLPLWGRQVPYTMMKFASYENIVEMIYKHAIPKPKYECSNSLQLGVSIVGGYMAGILCAVVSHPADNIVSFLNNSKGATVGDAVKKLGLWGMFTSGLPLRILMVGTLTGAQWGIYDSFKVFVGLPTTGGVAPALPTPAA
;
A
#
# COMPACT_ATOMS: atom_id res chain seq x y z
N MET A 1 14.39 -9.87 18.48
CA MET A 1 14.84 -8.47 18.67
C MET A 1 16.05 -8.29 17.76
N ILE A 2 16.06 -7.27 16.91
CA ILE A 2 17.14 -7.05 15.93
C ILE A 2 18.29 -6.38 16.69
N ASP A 3 19.42 -7.07 16.85
CA ASP A 3 20.59 -6.51 17.53
C ASP A 3 21.15 -5.31 16.75
N PRO A 4 21.08 -4.07 17.28
CA PRO A 4 21.51 -2.86 16.58
C PRO A 4 23.02 -2.85 16.27
N VAL A 5 23.80 -3.65 17.01
CA VAL A 5 25.25 -3.77 16.86
C VAL A 5 25.63 -4.67 15.67
N LYS A 6 24.75 -5.61 15.29
CA LYS A 6 25.01 -6.62 14.25
C LYS A 6 24.59 -6.15 12.84
N TYR A 7 23.60 -5.27 12.75
CA TYR A 7 23.04 -4.77 11.50
C TYR A 7 23.32 -3.26 11.32
N LYS A 8 24.61 -2.89 11.22
CA LYS A 8 25.03 -1.47 11.09
C LYS A 8 24.53 -0.78 9.82
N ASN A 9 24.53 -1.50 8.69
CA ASN A 9 24.11 -1.01 7.38
C ASN A 9 23.31 -2.09 6.64
N THR A 10 22.41 -1.68 5.73
CA THR A 10 21.59 -2.60 4.91
C THR A 10 22.46 -3.64 4.19
N SER A 11 23.57 -3.23 3.58
CA SER A 11 24.53 -4.11 2.88
C SER A 11 25.23 -5.10 3.82
N THR A 12 25.64 -4.66 5.01
CA THR A 12 26.23 -5.53 6.04
C THR A 12 25.20 -6.52 6.57
N GLY A 13 23.94 -6.09 6.72
CA GLY A 13 22.82 -6.93 7.09
C GLY A 13 22.54 -8.02 6.06
N PHE A 14 22.55 -7.68 4.77
CA PHE A 14 22.47 -8.67 3.68
C PHE A 14 23.61 -9.69 3.76
N GLY A 15 24.85 -9.25 3.97
CA GLY A 15 26.02 -10.13 4.08
C GLY A 15 26.00 -11.07 5.29
N VAL A 16 25.60 -10.57 6.47
CA VAL A 16 25.44 -11.38 7.69
C VAL A 16 24.29 -12.38 7.53
N MET A 17 23.16 -11.95 6.97
CA MET A 17 22.00 -12.83 6.73
C MET A 17 22.33 -13.95 5.73
N PHE A 18 23.09 -13.62 4.68
CA PHE A 18 23.58 -14.60 3.71
C PHE A 18 24.53 -15.63 4.35
N LYS A 19 25.45 -15.18 5.22
CA LYS A 19 26.40 -16.07 5.92
C LYS A 19 25.75 -16.93 7.02
N GLU A 20 24.77 -16.41 7.75
CA GLU A 20 24.18 -17.10 8.91
C GLU A 20 22.97 -17.97 8.57
N GLN A 21 22.17 -17.58 7.58
CA GLN A 21 20.89 -18.24 7.29
C GLN A 21 20.78 -18.76 5.85
N GLY A 22 21.75 -18.43 4.97
CA GLY A 22 21.81 -18.87 3.58
C GLY A 22 20.73 -18.26 2.67
N LEU A 23 20.85 -18.52 1.37
CA LEU A 23 19.94 -17.98 0.33
C LEU A 23 18.46 -18.37 0.56
N ARG A 24 18.21 -19.52 1.18
CA ARG A 24 16.84 -19.99 1.52
C ARG A 24 16.12 -19.12 2.54
N SER A 25 16.83 -18.34 3.35
CA SER A 25 16.19 -17.47 4.34
C SER A 25 15.44 -16.30 3.70
N PHE A 26 15.92 -15.78 2.57
CA PHE A 26 15.26 -14.68 1.84
C PHE A 26 13.87 -15.06 1.33
N PHE A 27 13.66 -16.34 1.03
CA PHE A 27 12.37 -16.84 0.58
C PHE A 27 11.47 -17.29 1.75
N ARG A 28 11.92 -17.20 3.00
CA ARG A 28 11.13 -17.65 4.15
C ARG A 28 9.91 -16.74 4.35
N GLY A 29 8.72 -17.31 4.19
CA GLY A 29 7.45 -16.58 4.26
C GLY A 29 6.97 -15.99 2.92
N TRP A 30 7.57 -16.37 1.78
CA TRP A 30 7.11 -15.93 0.47
C TRP A 30 5.66 -16.36 0.17
N ALA A 31 5.30 -17.61 0.48
CA ALA A 31 3.97 -18.16 0.21
C ALA A 31 2.83 -17.44 0.95
N PRO A 32 2.89 -17.22 2.29
CA PRO A 32 1.86 -16.43 2.96
C PRO A 32 1.83 -14.97 2.48
N THR A 33 2.99 -14.41 2.10
CA THR A 33 3.04 -13.06 1.51
C THR A 33 2.35 -13.02 0.15
N LEU A 34 2.64 -13.96 -0.75
CA LEU A 34 2.04 -14.01 -2.08
C LEU A 34 0.53 -14.15 -1.97
N VAL A 35 0.04 -15.17 -1.26
CA VAL A 35 -1.40 -15.44 -1.13
C VAL A 35 -2.12 -14.28 -0.43
N GLY A 36 -1.54 -13.78 0.67
CA GLY A 36 -2.13 -12.68 1.44
C GLY A 36 -2.24 -11.39 0.63
N TYR A 37 -1.16 -10.96 -0.02
CA TYR A 37 -1.16 -9.72 -0.81
C TYR A 37 -1.92 -9.86 -2.14
N SER A 38 -1.98 -11.05 -2.73
CA SER A 38 -2.86 -11.30 -3.89
C SER A 38 -4.33 -11.18 -3.49
N ALA A 39 -4.74 -11.76 -2.36
CA ALA A 39 -6.10 -11.62 -1.83
C ALA A 39 -6.41 -10.16 -1.48
N GLN A 40 -5.49 -9.49 -0.76
CA GLN A 40 -5.62 -8.07 -0.44
C GLN A 40 -5.78 -7.24 -1.72
N GLY A 41 -4.94 -7.46 -2.74
CA GLY A 41 -4.99 -6.73 -4.01
C GLY A 41 -6.33 -6.92 -4.73
N ALA A 42 -6.80 -8.16 -4.85
CA ALA A 42 -8.07 -8.46 -5.50
C ALA A 42 -9.25 -7.75 -4.83
N PHE A 43 -9.34 -7.84 -3.50
CA PHE A 43 -10.39 -7.18 -2.74
C PHE A 43 -10.25 -5.67 -2.73
N LYS A 44 -9.03 -5.14 -2.53
CA LYS A 44 -8.75 -3.71 -2.51
C LYS A 44 -9.19 -3.03 -3.79
N TYR A 45 -8.71 -3.49 -4.95
CA TYR A 45 -9.04 -2.84 -6.22
C TYR A 45 -10.50 -3.10 -6.64
N GLY A 46 -11.02 -4.32 -6.41
CA GLY A 46 -12.41 -4.65 -6.72
C GLY A 46 -13.41 -3.83 -5.91
N PHE A 47 -13.23 -3.78 -4.58
CA PHE A 47 -14.11 -2.99 -3.71
C PHE A 47 -13.88 -1.50 -3.87
N TYR A 48 -12.67 -1.05 -4.20
CA TYR A 48 -12.43 0.36 -4.44
C TYR A 48 -13.25 0.90 -5.61
N GLU A 49 -13.32 0.18 -6.74
CA GLU A 49 -14.19 0.58 -7.85
C GLU A 49 -15.68 0.53 -7.47
N TYR A 50 -16.10 -0.51 -6.73
CA TYR A 50 -17.46 -0.63 -6.23
C TYR A 50 -17.87 0.54 -5.31
N PHE A 51 -17.07 0.83 -4.28
CA PHE A 51 -17.36 1.90 -3.31
C PHE A 51 -17.24 3.28 -3.93
N LYS A 52 -16.32 3.51 -4.86
CA LYS A 52 -16.29 4.77 -5.62
C LYS A 52 -17.61 4.99 -6.32
N LYS A 53 -18.11 4.00 -7.07
CA LYS A 53 -19.39 4.12 -7.77
C LYS A 53 -20.55 4.31 -6.80
N TYR A 54 -20.64 3.45 -5.78
CA TYR A 54 -21.70 3.51 -4.77
C TYR A 54 -21.76 4.87 -4.03
N TYR A 55 -20.62 5.38 -3.57
CA TYR A 55 -20.56 6.68 -2.88
C TYR A 55 -20.77 7.87 -3.83
N SER A 56 -20.39 7.74 -5.11
CA SER A 56 -20.66 8.78 -6.13
C SER A 56 -22.15 8.82 -6.49
N ASP A 57 -22.80 7.66 -6.60
CA ASP A 57 -24.23 7.53 -6.89
C ASP A 57 -25.08 8.10 -5.74
N ILE A 58 -24.66 7.90 -4.47
CA ILE A 58 -25.32 8.48 -3.29
C ILE A 58 -25.14 10.00 -3.22
N ALA A 59 -23.96 10.51 -3.56
CA ALA A 59 -23.68 11.94 -3.51
C ALA A 59 -24.43 12.71 -4.60
N GLY A 60 -24.73 12.08 -5.74
CA GLY A 60 -25.31 12.72 -6.91
C GLY A 60 -24.27 13.50 -7.74
N PRO A 61 -24.59 13.84 -9.01
CA PRO A 61 -23.60 14.30 -9.99
C PRO A 61 -22.92 15.65 -9.64
N GLU A 62 -23.63 16.57 -8.98
CA GLU A 62 -23.06 17.85 -8.55
C GLU A 62 -22.06 17.70 -7.38
N TYR A 63 -22.42 16.91 -6.37
CA TYR A 63 -21.57 16.71 -5.19
C TYR A 63 -20.47 15.67 -5.42
N ALA A 64 -20.66 14.72 -6.33
CA ALA A 64 -19.62 13.77 -6.74
C ALA A 64 -18.40 14.48 -7.31
N THR A 65 -18.60 15.60 -8.02
CA THR A 65 -17.52 16.41 -8.58
C THR A 65 -16.88 17.30 -7.50
N LYS A 66 -17.70 17.89 -6.62
CA LYS A 66 -17.25 18.79 -5.54
C LYS A 66 -16.48 18.06 -4.43
N TYR A 67 -16.89 16.84 -4.09
CA TYR A 67 -16.32 16.04 -3.00
C TYR A 67 -15.62 14.77 -3.49
N LYS A 68 -15.22 14.75 -4.77
CA LYS A 68 -14.53 13.63 -5.44
C LYS A 68 -13.43 13.02 -4.56
N THR A 69 -12.53 13.84 -4.04
CA THR A 69 -11.42 13.39 -3.17
C THR A 69 -11.91 12.70 -1.90
N LEU A 70 -12.96 13.22 -1.24
CA LEU A 70 -13.51 12.63 -0.02
C LEU A 70 -14.24 11.31 -0.30
N ILE A 71 -15.00 11.23 -1.39
CA ILE A 71 -15.68 10.02 -1.84
C ILE A 71 -14.66 8.93 -2.15
N TYR A 72 -13.56 9.30 -2.81
CA TYR A 72 -12.50 8.37 -3.18
C TYR A 72 -11.68 7.93 -1.97
N LEU A 73 -11.42 8.83 -1.03
CA LEU A 73 -10.81 8.50 0.27
C LEU A 73 -11.68 7.55 1.09
N ALA A 74 -12.99 7.81 1.15
CA ALA A 74 -13.95 6.94 1.84
C ALA A 74 -14.02 5.56 1.15
N GLY A 75 -14.01 5.53 -0.18
CA GLY A 75 -13.95 4.29 -0.96
C GLY A 75 -12.67 3.50 -0.71
N ALA A 76 -11.52 4.18 -0.70
CA ALA A 76 -10.22 3.59 -0.41
C ALA A 76 -10.18 3.00 1.02
N ALA A 77 -10.62 3.77 2.02
CA ALA A 77 -10.66 3.30 3.40
C ALA A 77 -11.59 2.09 3.57
N SER A 78 -12.80 2.13 3.00
CA SER A 78 -13.77 1.04 3.06
C SER A 78 -13.24 -0.23 2.39
N SER A 79 -12.62 -0.09 1.21
CA SER A 79 -12.02 -1.22 0.49
C SER A 79 -10.85 -1.84 1.25
N GLU A 80 -10.02 -1.02 1.89
CA GLU A 80 -8.84 -1.50 2.63
C GLU A 80 -9.25 -2.24 3.90
N LEU A 81 -10.28 -1.77 4.62
CA LEU A 81 -10.79 -2.47 5.81
C LEU A 81 -11.20 -3.92 5.48
N ILE A 82 -11.90 -4.12 4.37
CA ILE A 82 -12.34 -5.45 3.92
C ILE A 82 -11.16 -6.27 3.39
N ALA A 83 -10.27 -5.65 2.61
CA ALA A 83 -9.07 -6.32 2.11
C ALA A 83 -8.16 -6.81 3.24
N ASP A 84 -8.04 -6.04 4.32
CA ASP A 84 -7.25 -6.38 5.49
C ASP A 84 -7.85 -7.54 6.29
N VAL A 85 -9.17 -7.74 6.27
CA VAL A 85 -9.80 -8.94 6.85
C VAL A 85 -9.30 -10.21 6.16
N ALA A 86 -9.15 -10.18 4.84
CA ALA A 86 -8.60 -11.28 4.07
C ALA A 86 -7.08 -11.44 4.27
N LEU A 87 -6.35 -10.34 4.41
CA LEU A 87 -4.89 -10.33 4.60
C LEU A 87 -4.46 -10.81 6.00
N CYS A 88 -5.19 -10.41 7.04
CA CYS A 88 -4.83 -10.60 8.44
C CYS A 88 -4.37 -12.03 8.80
N PRO A 89 -5.09 -13.11 8.45
CA PRO A 89 -4.65 -14.47 8.76
C PRO A 89 -3.30 -14.84 8.12
N PHE A 90 -3.05 -14.38 6.89
CA PHE A 90 -1.79 -14.67 6.19
C PHE A 90 -0.63 -13.85 6.77
N GLU A 91 -0.87 -12.59 7.11
CA GLU A 91 0.14 -11.73 7.76
C GLU A 91 0.48 -12.25 9.16
N ALA A 92 -0.50 -12.77 9.91
CA ALA A 92 -0.26 -13.41 11.21
C ALA A 92 0.65 -14.64 11.08
N VAL A 93 0.41 -15.52 10.10
CA VAL A 93 1.27 -16.69 9.83
C VAL A 93 2.66 -16.25 9.38
N LYS A 94 2.76 -15.28 8.46
CA LYS A 94 4.03 -14.73 7.98
C LYS A 94 4.88 -14.17 9.13
N ILE A 95 4.30 -13.34 10.00
CA ILE A 95 5.00 -12.77 11.16
C ILE A 95 5.55 -13.88 12.04
N ARG A 96 4.76 -14.92 12.34
CA ARG A 96 5.23 -16.07 13.14
C ARG A 96 6.34 -16.85 12.46
N VAL A 97 6.20 -17.13 11.16
CA VAL A 97 7.22 -17.86 10.37
C VAL A 97 8.55 -17.09 10.31
N GLN A 98 8.51 -15.75 10.30
CA GLN A 98 9.69 -14.89 10.22
C GLN A 98 10.30 -14.59 11.61
N THR A 99 9.49 -14.47 12.65
CA THR A 99 9.94 -14.10 14.00
C THR A 99 10.28 -15.28 14.90
N GLN A 100 9.72 -16.46 14.63
CA GLN A 100 9.91 -17.68 15.44
C GLN A 100 10.60 -18.77 14.61
N PRO A 101 11.93 -18.91 14.73
CA PRO A 101 12.67 -20.00 14.09
C PRO A 101 12.11 -21.36 14.52
N GLY A 102 11.66 -22.17 13.56
CA GLY A 102 11.11 -23.51 13.82
C GLY A 102 9.60 -23.57 14.05
N PHE A 103 8.89 -22.43 14.03
CA PHE A 103 7.44 -22.42 14.18
C PHE A 103 6.74 -23.15 13.02
N ALA A 104 7.01 -22.75 11.77
CA ALA A 104 6.51 -23.43 10.57
C ALA A 104 7.43 -23.19 9.37
N ARG A 105 7.33 -24.06 8.35
CA ARG A 105 8.07 -23.94 7.08
C ARG A 105 7.37 -23.03 6.06
N GLY A 106 6.06 -22.85 6.18
CA GLY A 106 5.27 -22.03 5.26
C GLY A 106 3.82 -21.91 5.69
N LEU A 107 2.96 -21.48 4.76
CA LEU A 107 1.54 -21.25 5.01
C LEU A 107 0.78 -22.55 5.37
N ALA A 108 1.06 -23.64 4.64
CA ALA A 108 0.37 -24.93 4.81
C ALA A 108 0.54 -25.52 6.21
N ASP A 109 1.73 -25.40 6.80
CA ASP A 109 2.00 -25.89 8.17
C ASP A 109 1.70 -24.83 9.23
N GLY A 110 1.88 -23.55 8.89
CA GLY A 110 1.79 -22.43 9.82
C GLY A 110 0.37 -22.04 10.19
N LEU A 111 -0.56 -22.07 9.23
CA LEU A 111 -1.97 -21.73 9.45
C LEU A 111 -2.66 -22.73 10.41
N PRO A 112 -2.65 -24.05 10.16
CA PRO A 112 -3.29 -25.00 11.08
C PRO A 112 -2.62 -25.02 12.46
N LYS A 113 -1.30 -24.84 12.52
CA LYS A 113 -0.58 -24.77 13.79
C LYS A 113 -0.99 -23.55 14.60
N LEU A 114 -1.11 -22.38 13.97
CA LEU A 114 -1.54 -21.14 14.62
C LEU A 114 -2.99 -21.24 15.13
N VAL A 115 -3.89 -21.79 14.32
CA VAL A 115 -5.30 -22.04 14.72
C VAL A 115 -5.36 -23.03 15.88
N ARG A 116 -4.54 -24.07 15.89
CA ARG A 116 -4.51 -25.05 16.98
C ARG A 116 -3.94 -24.48 18.29
N THR A 117 -2.99 -23.55 18.21
CA THR A 117 -2.36 -22.96 19.41
C THR A 117 -3.13 -21.78 19.99
N GLU A 118 -3.73 -20.94 19.14
CA GLU A 118 -4.33 -19.66 19.57
C GLU A 118 -5.79 -19.49 19.14
N GLY A 119 -6.37 -20.48 18.47
CA GLY A 119 -7.72 -20.42 17.92
C GLY A 119 -7.82 -19.49 16.71
N VAL A 120 -9.04 -19.39 16.17
CA VAL A 120 -9.36 -18.48 15.06
C VAL A 120 -9.19 -17.01 15.48
N SER A 121 -9.45 -16.67 16.75
CA SER A 121 -9.21 -15.33 17.29
C SER A 121 -7.72 -14.94 17.23
N GLY A 122 -6.81 -15.90 17.36
CA GLY A 122 -5.37 -15.71 17.18
C GLY A 122 -4.96 -15.14 15.82
N LEU A 123 -5.71 -15.47 14.75
CA LEU A 123 -5.46 -14.95 13.40
C LEU A 123 -5.74 -13.45 13.28
N TYR A 124 -6.65 -12.94 14.10
CA TYR A 124 -7.15 -11.56 14.02
C TYR A 124 -6.66 -10.63 15.14
N LYS A 125 -5.82 -11.13 16.06
CA LYS A 125 -5.22 -10.32 17.15
C LYS A 125 -4.45 -9.10 16.63
N GLY A 126 -3.94 -9.16 15.40
CA GLY A 126 -3.20 -8.08 14.75
C GLY A 126 -4.05 -7.12 13.92
N MET A 127 -5.39 -7.25 13.91
CA MET A 127 -6.24 -6.48 12.98
C MET A 127 -6.19 -4.97 13.22
N LEU A 128 -6.36 -4.52 14.47
CA LEU A 128 -6.32 -3.10 14.81
C LEU A 128 -4.99 -2.43 14.41
N PRO A 129 -3.81 -2.96 14.78
CA PRO A 129 -2.56 -2.38 14.32
C PRO A 129 -2.35 -2.51 12.80
N LEU A 130 -2.92 -3.55 12.15
CA LEU A 130 -2.91 -3.66 10.69
C LEU A 130 -3.69 -2.52 10.05
N TRP A 131 -4.95 -2.30 10.44
CA TRP A 131 -5.79 -1.19 9.96
C TRP A 131 -5.16 0.17 10.22
N GLY A 132 -4.63 0.39 11.43
CA GLY A 132 -3.96 1.64 11.80
C GLY A 132 -2.75 1.98 10.91
N ARG A 133 -2.15 0.97 10.26
CA ARG A 133 -1.04 1.16 9.31
C ARG A 133 -1.52 1.23 7.85
N GLN A 134 -2.37 0.29 7.44
CA GLN A 134 -2.74 0.08 6.05
C GLN A 134 -3.75 1.10 5.54
N VAL A 135 -4.73 1.49 6.37
CA VAL A 135 -5.79 2.43 5.98
C VAL A 135 -5.20 3.82 5.69
N PRO A 136 -4.40 4.45 6.59
CA PRO A 136 -3.79 5.75 6.30
C PRO A 136 -2.84 5.70 5.12
N TYR A 137 -2.03 4.63 5.01
CA TYR A 137 -1.11 4.45 3.88
C TYR A 137 -1.87 4.40 2.55
N THR A 138 -2.97 3.66 2.51
CA THR A 138 -3.80 3.50 1.31
C THR A 138 -4.51 4.79 0.95
N MET A 139 -5.11 5.48 1.92
CA MET A 139 -5.74 6.79 1.73
C MET A 139 -4.77 7.80 1.12
N MET A 140 -3.57 7.92 1.69
CA MET A 140 -2.53 8.82 1.19
C MET A 140 -2.08 8.43 -0.22
N LYS A 141 -1.86 7.14 -0.47
CA LYS A 141 -1.44 6.65 -1.79
C LYS A 141 -2.45 7.00 -2.87
N PHE A 142 -3.74 6.75 -2.65
CA PHE A 142 -4.78 7.07 -3.63
C PHE A 142 -4.96 8.58 -3.80
N ALA A 143 -5.04 9.35 -2.71
CA ALA A 143 -5.18 10.80 -2.79
C ALA A 143 -3.98 11.47 -3.50
N SER A 144 -2.75 11.07 -3.18
CA SER A 144 -1.56 11.59 -3.88
C SER A 144 -1.57 11.20 -5.36
N TYR A 145 -1.87 9.94 -5.67
CA TYR A 145 -1.91 9.46 -7.05
C TYR A 145 -2.90 10.24 -7.92
N GLU A 146 -4.13 10.43 -7.44
CA GLU A 146 -5.17 11.10 -8.21
C GLU A 146 -4.86 12.57 -8.46
N ASN A 147 -4.40 13.29 -7.44
CA ASN A 147 -4.03 14.70 -7.58
C ASN A 147 -2.86 14.87 -8.55
N ILE A 148 -1.86 13.98 -8.50
CA ILE A 148 -0.69 14.04 -9.38
C ILE A 148 -1.08 13.71 -10.81
N VAL A 149 -1.86 12.65 -11.02
CA VAL A 149 -2.35 12.29 -12.36
C VAL A 149 -3.19 13.42 -12.94
N GLU A 150 -4.09 14.02 -12.15
CA GLU A 150 -4.88 15.17 -12.57
C GLU A 150 -3.99 16.39 -12.92
N MET A 151 -2.96 16.68 -12.12
CA MET A 151 -2.01 17.75 -12.42
C MET A 151 -1.19 17.47 -13.68
N ILE A 152 -0.75 16.23 -13.91
CA ILE A 152 -0.03 15.83 -15.13
C ILE A 152 -0.93 16.03 -16.36
N TYR A 153 -2.19 15.59 -16.32
CA TYR A 153 -3.12 15.79 -17.43
C TYR A 153 -3.47 17.27 -17.66
N LYS A 154 -3.53 18.09 -16.60
CA LYS A 154 -3.82 19.53 -16.72
C LYS A 154 -2.65 20.37 -17.24
N HIS A 155 -1.41 20.04 -16.88
CA HIS A 155 -0.25 20.91 -17.14
C HIS A 155 0.77 20.34 -18.12
N ALA A 156 0.89 19.02 -18.24
CA ALA A 156 1.93 18.39 -19.06
C ALA A 156 1.41 17.84 -20.39
N ILE A 157 0.09 17.71 -20.58
CA ILE A 157 -0.50 17.12 -21.78
C ILE A 157 -1.48 18.13 -22.42
N PRO A 158 -1.13 18.74 -23.57
CA PRO A 158 -1.99 19.71 -24.26
C PRO A 158 -3.17 19.09 -25.02
N LYS A 159 -3.39 17.77 -24.90
CA LYS A 159 -4.46 17.03 -25.58
C LYS A 159 -5.39 16.35 -24.58
N PRO A 160 -6.72 16.36 -24.81
CA PRO A 160 -7.66 15.66 -23.96
C PRO A 160 -7.44 14.13 -24.03
N LYS A 161 -7.65 13.46 -22.89
CA LYS A 161 -7.26 12.05 -22.65
C LYS A 161 -7.80 11.04 -23.68
N TYR A 162 -8.91 11.35 -24.36
CA TYR A 162 -9.51 10.50 -25.40
C TYR A 162 -8.70 10.44 -26.71
N GLU A 163 -7.79 11.39 -26.94
CA GLU A 163 -6.90 11.42 -28.12
C GLU A 163 -5.52 10.81 -27.84
N CYS A 164 -5.23 10.46 -26.58
CA CYS A 164 -3.96 9.88 -26.20
C CYS A 164 -3.93 8.39 -26.52
N SER A 165 -2.89 7.95 -27.25
CA SER A 165 -2.60 6.53 -27.47
C SER A 165 -2.53 5.76 -26.15
N ASN A 166 -2.99 4.50 -26.16
CA ASN A 166 -2.97 3.61 -24.98
C ASN A 166 -1.58 3.53 -24.34
N SER A 167 -0.50 3.57 -25.12
CA SER A 167 0.89 3.57 -24.61
C SER A 167 1.24 4.84 -23.84
N LEU A 168 0.73 6.00 -24.27
CA LEU A 168 0.91 7.27 -23.59
C LEU A 168 0.13 7.30 -22.28
N GLN A 169 -1.10 6.79 -22.26
CA GLN A 169 -1.90 6.70 -21.05
C GLN A 169 -1.25 5.78 -19.99
N LEU A 170 -0.72 4.63 -20.42
CA LEU A 170 0.02 3.71 -19.54
C LEU A 170 1.31 4.34 -19.01
N GLY A 171 2.06 5.07 -19.85
CA GLY A 171 3.25 5.80 -19.45
C GLY A 171 2.95 6.86 -18.38
N VAL A 172 1.87 7.62 -18.56
CA VAL A 172 1.39 8.61 -17.58
C VAL A 172 1.00 7.94 -16.26
N SER A 173 0.35 6.78 -16.31
CA SER A 173 -0.01 6.03 -15.10
C SER A 173 1.21 5.52 -14.34
N ILE A 174 2.27 5.08 -15.02
CA ILE A 174 3.52 4.64 -14.40
C ILE A 174 4.28 5.81 -13.80
N VAL A 175 4.43 6.92 -14.54
CA VAL A 175 5.14 8.12 -14.07
C VAL A 175 4.37 8.80 -12.94
N GLY A 176 3.05 8.94 -13.10
CA GLY A 176 2.15 9.43 -12.05
C GLY A 176 2.18 8.53 -10.82
N GLY A 177 2.22 7.21 -11.01
CA GLY A 177 2.39 6.22 -9.95
C GLY A 177 3.72 6.38 -9.21
N TYR A 178 4.82 6.57 -9.93
CA TYR A 178 6.12 6.80 -9.34
C TYR A 178 6.16 8.10 -8.53
N MET A 179 5.73 9.22 -9.11
CA MET A 179 5.66 10.52 -8.43
C MET A 179 4.73 10.49 -7.21
N ALA A 180 3.61 9.78 -7.31
CA ALA A 180 2.71 9.53 -6.17
C ALA A 180 3.37 8.72 -5.08
N GLY A 181 4.17 7.71 -5.44
CA GLY A 181 4.96 6.96 -4.48
C GLY A 181 5.99 7.83 -3.77
N ILE A 182 6.64 8.77 -4.46
CA ILE A 182 7.56 9.74 -3.85
C ILE A 182 6.82 10.63 -2.85
N LEU A 183 5.72 11.27 -3.28
CA LEU A 183 4.95 12.17 -2.41
C LEU A 183 4.35 11.42 -1.21
N CYS A 184 3.80 10.23 -1.44
CA CYS A 184 3.34 9.36 -0.37
C CYS A 184 4.47 9.02 0.59
N ALA A 185 5.66 8.66 0.10
CA ALA A 185 6.81 8.35 0.95
C ALA A 185 7.22 9.55 1.80
N VAL A 186 7.29 10.75 1.23
CA VAL A 186 7.66 11.98 1.95
C VAL A 186 6.64 12.34 3.03
N VAL A 187 5.34 12.30 2.70
CA VAL A 187 4.27 12.70 3.63
C VAL A 187 4.06 11.68 4.74
N SER A 188 4.16 10.39 4.44
CA SER A 188 4.01 9.32 5.45
C SER A 188 5.27 9.07 6.28
N HIS A 189 6.44 9.54 5.82
CA HIS A 189 7.73 9.27 6.47
C HIS A 189 7.77 9.53 7.99
N PRO A 190 7.30 10.69 8.47
CA PRO A 190 7.36 11.01 9.90
C PRO A 190 6.47 10.08 10.72
N ALA A 191 5.27 9.79 10.20
CA ALA A 191 4.29 8.95 10.88
C ALA A 191 4.81 7.51 11.01
N ASP A 192 5.40 6.95 9.95
CA ASP A 192 5.96 5.60 10.02
C ASP A 192 7.20 5.51 10.90
N ASN A 193 8.04 6.55 10.94
CA ASN A 193 9.17 6.58 11.86
C ASN A 193 8.70 6.62 13.33
N ILE A 194 7.63 7.34 13.64
CA ILE A 194 6.99 7.33 14.96
C ILE A 194 6.42 5.94 15.26
N VAL A 195 5.60 5.37 14.38
CA VAL A 195 4.97 4.07 14.59
C VAL A 195 6.01 2.96 14.75
N SER A 196 7.06 2.99 13.94
CA SER A 196 8.18 2.04 14.02
C SER A 196 8.94 2.17 15.35
N PHE A 197 9.11 3.40 15.84
CA PHE A 197 9.72 3.64 17.14
C PHE A 197 8.85 3.12 18.29
N LEU A 198 7.56 3.43 18.29
CA LEU A 198 6.60 2.97 19.29
C LEU A 198 6.49 1.44 19.33
N ASN A 199 6.52 0.78 18.17
CA ASN A 199 6.52 -0.68 18.09
C ASN A 199 7.79 -1.31 18.66
N ASN A 200 8.94 -0.64 18.54
CA ASN A 200 10.22 -1.12 19.07
C ASN A 200 10.44 -0.77 20.56
N SER A 201 9.80 0.29 21.05
CA SER A 201 9.95 0.77 22.44
C SER A 201 8.63 0.63 23.19
N LYS A 202 8.42 -0.53 23.83
CA LYS A 202 7.21 -0.79 24.62
C LYS A 202 7.04 0.26 25.72
N GLY A 203 5.88 0.93 25.75
CA GLY A 203 5.54 1.97 26.74
C GLY A 203 6.04 3.36 26.41
N ALA A 204 6.72 3.56 25.27
CA ALA A 204 7.12 4.90 24.83
C ALA A 204 5.91 5.67 24.27
N THR A 205 5.93 6.98 24.48
CA THR A 205 4.90 7.89 23.98
C THR A 205 5.36 8.55 22.67
N VAL A 206 4.44 9.13 21.91
CA VAL A 206 4.78 9.94 20.72
C VAL A 206 5.78 11.05 21.09
N GLY A 207 5.65 11.65 22.28
CA GLY A 207 6.60 12.66 22.77
C GLY A 207 8.02 12.12 22.97
N ASP A 208 8.18 10.86 23.37
CA ASP A 208 9.49 10.22 23.54
C ASP A 208 10.11 9.89 22.18
N ALA A 209 9.29 9.53 21.19
CA ALA A 209 9.71 9.35 19.82
C ALA A 209 10.25 10.66 19.23
N VAL A 210 9.52 11.77 19.40
CA VAL A 210 9.94 13.09 18.90
C VAL A 210 11.22 13.57 19.58
N LYS A 211 11.35 13.37 20.90
CA LYS A 211 12.56 13.74 21.65
C LYS A 211 13.78 12.90 21.23
N LYS A 212 13.61 11.62 20.92
CA LYS A 212 14.72 10.70 20.63
C LYS A 212 15.12 10.66 19.15
N LEU A 213 14.17 10.80 18.24
CA LEU A 213 14.43 10.83 16.78
C LEU A 213 14.78 12.24 16.30
N GLY A 214 14.26 13.28 16.97
CA GLY A 214 14.33 14.67 16.52
C GLY A 214 13.47 14.93 15.28
N LEU A 215 12.89 16.13 15.18
CA LEU A 215 12.05 16.52 14.04
C LEU A 215 12.76 16.33 12.70
N TRP A 216 14.05 16.68 12.62
CA TRP A 216 14.85 16.53 11.39
C TRP A 216 15.21 15.07 11.08
N GLY A 217 15.51 14.27 12.11
CA GLY A 217 15.79 12.85 11.97
C GLY A 217 14.56 12.06 11.53
N MET A 218 13.37 12.46 11.98
CA MET A 218 12.09 11.85 11.57
C MET A 218 11.80 12.02 10.08
N PHE A 219 12.20 13.14 9.47
CA PHE A 219 11.95 13.38 8.04
C PHE A 219 13.05 12.83 7.12
N THR A 220 14.29 12.71 7.60
CA THR A 220 15.43 12.38 6.72
C THR A 220 15.97 10.96 6.88
N SER A 221 15.78 10.32 8.04
CA SER A 221 16.32 8.98 8.31
C SER A 221 15.62 7.93 7.44
N GLY A 222 16.34 7.37 6.46
CA GLY A 222 15.83 6.32 5.57
C GLY A 222 14.89 6.79 4.46
N LEU A 223 14.67 8.11 4.31
CA LEU A 223 13.77 8.66 3.28
C LEU A 223 14.22 8.30 1.85
N PRO A 224 15.50 8.38 1.45
CA PRO A 224 15.91 8.05 0.08
C PRO A 224 15.64 6.59 -0.30
N LEU A 225 15.90 5.66 0.60
CA LEU A 225 15.59 4.24 0.44
C LEU A 225 14.09 4.01 0.29
N ARG A 226 13.30 4.73 1.08
CA ARG A 226 11.85 4.64 1.04
C ARG A 226 11.27 5.22 -0.24
N ILE A 227 11.78 6.36 -0.71
CA ILE A 227 11.40 6.98 -1.99
C ILE A 227 11.64 5.99 -3.13
N LEU A 228 12.82 5.36 -3.16
CA LEU A 228 13.14 4.38 -4.19
C LEU A 228 12.20 3.16 -4.11
N MET A 229 11.99 2.60 -2.92
CA MET A 229 11.15 1.41 -2.74
C MET A 229 9.66 1.69 -3.02
N VAL A 230 9.09 2.73 -2.41
CA VAL A 230 7.66 3.05 -2.53
C VAL A 230 7.34 3.62 -3.90
N GLY A 231 8.22 4.45 -4.46
CA GLY A 231 8.11 4.98 -5.81
C GLY A 231 8.04 3.88 -6.85
N THR A 232 9.06 3.00 -6.89
CA THR A 232 9.10 1.89 -7.86
C THR A 232 7.96 0.90 -7.67
N LEU A 233 7.63 0.54 -6.44
CA LEU A 233 6.53 -0.38 -6.14
C LEU A 233 5.18 0.21 -6.54
N THR A 234 4.94 1.49 -6.28
CA THR A 234 3.68 2.16 -6.64
C THR A 234 3.55 2.34 -8.15
N GLY A 235 4.63 2.75 -8.83
CA GLY A 235 4.67 2.85 -10.30
C GLY A 235 4.38 1.50 -10.97
N ALA A 236 5.00 0.42 -10.49
CA ALA A 236 4.75 -0.93 -11.00
C ALA A 236 3.30 -1.40 -10.73
N GLN A 237 2.77 -1.15 -9.52
CA GLN A 237 1.40 -1.54 -9.17
C GLN A 237 0.37 -0.87 -10.09
N TRP A 238 0.49 0.44 -10.30
CA TRP A 238 -0.41 1.19 -11.18
C TRP A 238 -0.21 0.85 -12.65
N GLY A 239 1.04 0.63 -13.08
CA GLY A 239 1.34 0.16 -14.43
C GLY A 239 0.68 -1.18 -14.75
N ILE A 240 0.78 -2.16 -13.85
CA ILE A 240 0.14 -3.48 -14.00
C ILE A 240 -1.39 -3.33 -13.99
N TYR A 241 -1.93 -2.55 -13.06
CA TYR A 241 -3.37 -2.34 -12.92
C TYR A 241 -4.00 -1.71 -14.17
N ASP A 242 -3.40 -0.63 -14.68
CA ASP A 242 -3.91 0.05 -15.86
C ASP A 242 -3.64 -0.75 -17.14
N SER A 243 -2.54 -1.50 -17.22
CA SER A 243 -2.30 -2.42 -18.35
C SER A 243 -3.39 -3.48 -18.42
N PHE A 244 -3.79 -4.03 -17.27
CA PHE A 244 -4.90 -4.98 -17.19
C PHE A 244 -6.23 -4.33 -17.62
N LYS A 245 -6.52 -3.10 -17.16
CA LYS A 245 -7.71 -2.36 -17.57
C LYS A 245 -7.78 -2.15 -19.08
N VAL A 246 -6.69 -1.72 -19.70
CA VAL A 246 -6.60 -1.52 -21.16
C VAL A 246 -6.83 -2.85 -21.89
N PHE A 247 -6.26 -3.95 -21.39
CA PHE A 247 -6.45 -5.29 -21.95
C PHE A 247 -7.93 -5.73 -21.94
N VAL A 248 -8.68 -5.39 -20.88
CA VAL A 248 -10.12 -5.72 -20.77
C VAL A 248 -11.05 -4.64 -21.35
N GLY A 249 -10.50 -3.59 -21.98
CA GLY A 249 -11.28 -2.52 -22.61
C GLY A 249 -11.80 -1.42 -21.68
N LEU A 250 -11.31 -1.35 -20.44
CA LEU A 250 -11.66 -0.30 -19.47
C LEU A 250 -10.71 0.91 -19.57
N PRO A 251 -11.20 2.14 -19.26
CA PRO A 251 -10.37 3.34 -19.28
C PRO A 251 -9.31 3.32 -18.18
N THR A 252 -8.13 3.88 -18.48
CA THR A 252 -7.02 4.03 -17.52
C THR A 252 -7.38 4.97 -16.38
N THR A 253 -6.75 4.76 -15.22
CA THR A 253 -7.07 5.51 -13.99
C THR A 253 -6.77 7.01 -14.16
N GLY A 254 -7.57 7.88 -13.53
CA GLY A 254 -7.43 9.34 -13.62
C GLY A 254 -8.07 10.00 -14.84
N GLY A 255 -8.97 9.32 -15.55
CA GLY A 255 -9.81 9.93 -16.58
C GLY A 255 -11.10 10.44 -15.95
N VAL A 256 -11.55 11.62 -16.34
CA VAL A 256 -12.96 11.98 -16.14
C VAL A 256 -13.76 10.90 -16.90
N ALA A 257 -14.75 10.29 -16.23
CA ALA A 257 -15.66 9.38 -16.90
C ALA A 257 -16.15 10.06 -18.19
N PRO A 258 -16.25 9.35 -19.33
CA PRO A 258 -16.85 9.95 -20.51
C PRO A 258 -18.21 10.52 -20.07
N ALA A 259 -18.42 11.82 -20.32
CA ALA A 259 -19.71 12.42 -20.10
C ALA A 259 -20.73 11.52 -20.81
N LEU A 260 -21.75 11.06 -20.06
CA LEU A 260 -22.87 10.34 -20.65
C LEU A 260 -23.31 11.12 -21.90
N PRO A 261 -23.50 10.46 -23.06
CA PRO A 261 -23.98 11.17 -24.24
C PRO A 261 -25.28 11.86 -23.84
N THR A 262 -25.29 13.20 -23.96
CA THR A 262 -26.50 14.00 -23.81
C THR A 262 -27.55 13.37 -24.72
N PRO A 263 -28.76 13.04 -24.22
CA PRO A 263 -29.82 12.56 -25.09
C PRO A 263 -30.01 13.60 -26.18
N ALA A 264 -29.89 13.17 -27.43
CA ALA A 264 -30.11 14.03 -28.59
C ALA A 264 -31.50 14.67 -28.45
N ALA A 265 -31.51 16.01 -28.44
CA ALA A 265 -32.72 16.81 -28.46
C ALA A 265 -33.48 16.63 -29.78
#